data_AF-D7NYB6-F1
#
_entry.id   AF-D7NYB6-F1
#
_cell.length_a   1.000
_cell.length_b   1.000
_cell.length_c   1.000
_cell.angle_alpha   90.00
_cell.angle_beta   90.00
_cell.angle_gamma   90.00
#
_symmetry.space_group_name_H-M   'P 1'
#
loop_
_entity.id
_entity.type
_entity.pdbx_description
1 polymer ?
#
loop_
_entity_poly.entity_id
_entity_poly.type
_entity_poly.pdbx_seq_one_letter_code
_entity_poly.pdbx_strand_id
1 'polypeptide(L)' 'LRIHLCQRSPGSQGVRDFIEKRYVELKKANPDLPILIRECSDVHPKLWARYAFGQEKNVSLNNFSADQVNRALENVLSGK' A
#
# COMPACT_ATOMS: atom_id res chain seq x y z
N LEU A 1 -1.40 -4.82 7.14
CA LEU A 1 -0.79 -3.99 6.07
C LEU A 1 -1.03 -2.52 6.40
N ARG A 2 -0.03 -1.62 6.23
CA ARG A 2 -0.23 -0.17 6.37
C ARG A 2 0.24 0.53 5.10
N ILE A 3 -0.58 1.40 4.55
CA ILE A 3 -0.28 2.19 3.34
C ILE A 3 -0.27 3.65 3.76
N HIS A 4 0.90 4.28 3.67
CA HIS A 4 1.06 5.71 3.86
C HIS A 4 1.06 6.40 2.50
N LEU A 5 0.31 7.48 2.36
CA LEU A 5 0.26 8.27 1.13
C LEU A 5 0.01 9.75 1.44
N CYS A 6 0.33 10.60 0.47
CA CYS A 6 -0.01 12.02 0.50
C CYS A 6 -1.26 12.32 -0.35
N GLN A 7 -2.10 13.24 0.14
CA GLN A 7 -3.33 13.65 -0.54
C GLN A 7 -3.09 14.61 -1.71
N ARG A 8 -1.89 15.17 -1.87
CA ARG A 8 -1.59 16.21 -2.87
C ARG A 8 -0.35 15.91 -3.70
N SER A 9 0.69 15.34 -3.11
CA SER A 9 1.98 15.18 -3.77
C SER A 9 1.88 14.27 -5.02
N PRO A 10 2.54 14.64 -6.13
CA PRO A 10 2.47 13.88 -7.38
C PRO A 10 3.04 12.46 -7.24
N GLY A 11 4.05 12.28 -6.39
CA GLY A 11 4.64 10.96 -6.14
C GLY A 11 3.71 9.95 -5.48
N SER A 12 2.58 10.39 -4.90
CA SER A 12 1.53 9.52 -4.36
C SER A 12 0.34 9.33 -5.32
N GLN A 13 0.35 9.91 -6.53
CA GLN A 13 -0.76 9.81 -7.47
C GLN A 13 -1.12 8.36 -7.79
N GLY A 14 -0.14 7.53 -8.16
CA GLY A 14 -0.43 6.13 -8.50
C GLY A 14 -0.91 5.29 -7.30
N VAL A 15 -0.55 5.67 -6.08
CA VAL A 15 -1.08 5.03 -4.86
C VAL A 15 -2.54 5.43 -4.62
N ARG A 16 -2.91 6.70 -4.89
CA ARG A 16 -4.31 7.16 -4.84
C ARG A 16 -5.16 6.42 -5.87
N ASP A 17 -4.69 6.35 -7.12
CA ASP A 17 -5.39 5.66 -8.20
C ASP A 17 -5.59 4.16 -7.89
N PHE A 18 -4.60 3.53 -7.25
CA PHE A 18 -4.70 2.14 -6.78
C PHE A 18 -5.78 2.01 -5.70
N ILE A 19 -5.82 2.92 -4.73
CA ILE A 19 -6.83 2.88 -3.66
C ILE A 19 -8.24 3.07 -4.24
N GLU A 20 -8.43 4.02 -5.15
CA GLU A 20 -9.74 4.30 -5.76
C GLU A 20 -10.29 3.12 -6.55
N LYS A 21 -9.43 2.42 -7.32
CA LYS A 21 -9.88 1.38 -8.26
C LYS A 21 -9.81 -0.05 -7.72
N ARG A 22 -8.82 -0.36 -6.87
CA ARG A 22 -8.45 -1.76 -6.55
C ARG A 22 -8.58 -2.12 -5.08
N TYR A 23 -8.62 -1.14 -4.18
CA TYR A 23 -8.67 -1.42 -2.74
C TYR A 23 -9.90 -2.22 -2.31
N VAL A 24 -11.08 -1.89 -2.86
CA VAL A 24 -12.35 -2.54 -2.50
C VAL A 24 -12.32 -4.03 -2.86
N GLU A 25 -11.84 -4.36 -4.06
CA GLU A 25 -11.69 -5.75 -4.51
C GLU A 25 -10.69 -6.52 -3.64
N LEU A 26 -9.54 -5.90 -3.34
CA LEU A 26 -8.51 -6.47 -2.49
C LEU A 26 -9.04 -6.76 -1.07
N LYS A 27 -9.83 -5.83 -0.50
CA LYS A 27 -10.39 -6.00 0.85
C LYS A 27 -11.47 -7.07 0.89
N LYS A 28 -12.25 -7.21 -0.18
CA LYS A 28 -13.22 -8.31 -0.35
C LYS A 28 -12.53 -9.67 -0.47
N ALA A 29 -11.41 -9.73 -1.19
CA ALA A 29 -10.61 -10.96 -1.31
C ALA A 29 -9.90 -11.34 0.01
N ASN A 30 -9.62 -10.35 0.87
CA ASN A 30 -8.91 -10.54 2.15
C ASN A 30 -9.68 -9.90 3.32
N PRO A 31 -10.82 -10.47 3.74
CA PRO A 31 -11.66 -9.90 4.80
C PRO A 31 -10.92 -9.84 6.15
N ASP A 32 -10.13 -10.86 6.47
CA ASP A 32 -9.43 -10.98 7.76
C ASP A 32 -8.15 -10.15 7.84
N LEU A 33 -7.64 -9.66 6.70
CA LEU A 33 -6.42 -8.86 6.68
C LEU A 33 -6.71 -7.39 7.02
N PRO A 34 -6.17 -6.84 8.12
CA PRO A 34 -6.30 -5.42 8.41
C PRO A 34 -5.41 -4.62 7.45
N ILE A 35 -6.05 -3.89 6.53
CA ILE A 35 -5.38 -2.93 5.64
C ILE A 35 -5.66 -1.53 6.18
N LEU A 36 -4.62 -0.86 6.66
CA LEU A 36 -4.70 0.46 7.27
C LEU A 36 -4.19 1.50 6.28
N ILE A 37 -5.09 2.29 5.72
CA ILE A 37 -4.74 3.45 4.90
C ILE A 37 -4.53 4.64 5.85
N ARG A 38 -3.39 5.32 5.72
CA ARG A 38 -3.04 6.52 6.50
C ARG A 38 -2.56 7.60 5.55
N GLU A 39 -3.39 8.61 5.41
CA GLU A 39 -3.07 9.78 4.60
C GLU A 39 -2.38 10.82 5.49
N CYS A 40 -1.31 11.44 4.99
CA CYS A 40 -0.60 12.50 5.70
C CYS A 40 -0.01 13.49 4.70
N SER A 41 0.13 14.76 5.09
CA SER A 41 0.73 15.78 4.22
C SER A 41 2.26 15.63 4.17
N ASP A 42 2.84 15.87 2.99
CA ASP A 42 4.29 15.83 2.71
C ASP A 42 5.01 14.52 3.05
N VAL A 43 4.27 13.41 3.17
CA VAL A 43 4.88 12.08 3.34
C VAL A 43 5.20 11.43 2.01
N HIS A 44 6.35 10.77 1.97
CA HIS A 44 6.66 9.84 0.90
C HIS A 44 5.79 8.59 1.04
N PRO A 45 5.15 8.13 -0.05
CA PRO A 45 4.28 6.97 0.02
C PRO A 45 5.07 5.73 0.40
N LYS A 46 4.58 5.00 1.40
CA LYS A 46 5.26 3.83 1.97
C LYS A 46 4.28 2.71 2.26
N LEU A 47 4.68 1.49 1.93
CA LEU A 47 3.97 0.27 2.29
C LEU A 47 4.69 -0.41 3.45
N TRP A 48 3.93 -0.73 4.49
CA TRP A 48 4.39 -1.51 5.62
C TRP A 48 3.64 -2.83 5.68
N ALA A 49 4.41 -3.92 5.67
CA ALA A 49 3.93 -5.27 5.82
C ALA A 49 4.39 -5.82 7.17
N ARG A 50 3.48 -6.27 8.02
CA ARG A 50 3.80 -6.93 9.28
C ARG A 50 3.50 -8.42 9.13
N TYR A 51 4.51 -9.23 9.35
CA TYR A 51 4.47 -10.70 9.32
C TYR A 51 4.37 -11.27 10.74
N ALA A 52 4.33 -12.59 10.83
CA ALA A 52 4.41 -13.31 12.09
C ALA A 52 5.67 -12.94 12.88
N PHE A 53 5.64 -13.13 14.19
CA PHE A 53 6.74 -12.81 15.11
C PHE A 53 7.16 -11.33 15.10
N GLY A 54 6.27 -10.42 14.68
CA GLY A 54 6.52 -8.99 14.73
C GLY A 54 7.50 -8.47 13.67
N GLN A 55 7.87 -9.28 12.68
CA GLN A 55 8.73 -8.83 11.60
C GLN A 55 7.99 -7.84 10.70
N GLU A 56 8.58 -6.66 10.47
CA GLU A 56 8.00 -5.65 9.60
C GLU A 56 8.92 -5.38 8.40
N LYS A 57 8.37 -5.47 7.18
CA LYS A 57 9.04 -4.99 5.96
C LYS A 57 8.46 -3.65 5.56
N ASN A 58 9.34 -2.76 5.11
CA ASN A 58 8.98 -1.49 4.52
C ASN A 58 9.34 -1.49 3.02
N VAL A 59 8.48 -0.89 2.21
CA VAL A 59 8.70 -0.69 0.77
C VAL A 59 8.33 0.75 0.45
N SER A 60 9.22 1.47 -0.22
CA SER A 60 8.93 2.81 -0.72
C SER A 60 8.11 2.70 -2.01
N LEU A 61 7.00 3.44 -2.10
CA LEU A 61 6.13 3.47 -3.27
C LEU A 61 6.25 4.81 -4.04
N ASN A 62 7.38 5.49 -3.90
CA ASN A 62 7.55 6.83 -4.45
C ASN A 62 7.57 6.80 -5.99
N ASN A 63 6.72 7.62 -6.62
CA ASN A 63 6.55 7.71 -8.08
C ASN A 63 6.12 6.39 -8.75
N PHE A 64 5.47 5.49 -8.01
CA PHE A 64 4.96 4.25 -8.59
C PHE A 64 3.64 4.50 -9.33
N SER A 65 3.43 3.79 -10.44
CA SER A 65 2.12 3.66 -11.08
C SER A 65 1.21 2.71 -10.29
N ALA A 66 -0.11 2.77 -10.52
CA ALA A 66 -1.06 1.87 -9.86
C ALA A 66 -0.72 0.37 -10.06
N ASP A 67 -0.22 0.00 -11.24
CA ASP A 67 0.22 -1.37 -11.54
C ASP A 67 1.50 -1.77 -10.79
N GLN A 68 2.44 -0.83 -10.62
CA GLN A 68 3.64 -1.09 -9.81
C GLN A 68 3.28 -1.24 -8.33
N VAL A 69 2.32 -0.47 -7.84
CA VAL A 69 1.79 -0.62 -6.47
C VAL A 69 1.12 -1.97 -6.29
N ASN A 70 0.31 -2.41 -7.26
CA ASN A 70 -0.28 -3.77 -7.26
C ASN A 70 0.79 -4.84 -7.13
N ARG A 71 1.81 -4.82 -8.00
CA ARG A 71 2.90 -5.80 -7.99
C ARG A 71 3.68 -5.79 -6.67
N ALA A 72 3.98 -4.60 -6.14
CA ALA A 72 4.66 -4.47 -4.86
C ALA A 72 3.84 -5.07 -3.71
N LEU A 73 2.52 -4.88 -3.75
CA LEU A 73 1.60 -5.42 -2.76
C LEU A 73 1.43 -6.94 -2.89
N GLU A 74 1.34 -7.48 -4.10
CA GLU A 74 1.36 -8.92 -4.36
C GLU A 74 2.66 -9.57 -3.90
N ASN A 75 3.82 -8.95 -4.17
CA ASN A 75 5.11 -9.44 -3.68
C ASN A 75 5.16 -9.49 -2.15
N VAL A 76 4.57 -8.49 -1.50
CA VAL A 76 4.46 -8.45 -0.03
C VAL A 76 3.53 -9.55 0.51
N LEU A 77 2.43 -9.83 -0.17
CA LEU A 77 1.48 -10.88 0.22
C LEU A 77 2.03 -12.29 -0.04
N SER A 78 2.73 -12.48 -1.15
CA SER A 78 3.33 -13.76 -1.56
C SER A 78 4.64 -14.06 -0.85
N GLY A 79 5.36 -13.03 -0.38
CA GLY A 79 6.57 -13.16 0.44
C GLY A 79 6.24 -13.65 1.84
N LYS A 80 5.79 -14.91 1.96
CA LYS A 80 5.76 -15.68 3.21
C LYS A 80 7.17 -15.97 3.72
#